data_AF-A0A937NXG5-F1
#
_entry.id   AF-A0A937NXG5-F1
#
_cell.length_a   1.000
_cell.length_b   1.000
_cell.length_c   1.000
_cell.angle_alpha   90.00
_cell.angle_beta   90.00
_cell.angle_gamma   90.00
#
_symmetry.space_group_name_H-M   'P 1'
#
loop_
_entity.id
_entity.type
_entity.pdbx_description
1 polymer ?
#
loop_
_entity_poly.entity_id
_entity_poly.type
_entity_poly.pdbx_seq_one_letter_code
_entity_poly.pdbx_strand_id
1 'polypeptide(L)'
;MKHRDQIVDVFSRITDPVQMDRFLGEILTEAERHDLALRWKLMEMLESGMSQREVAAKLGISLCKITRGSRVLKKRSSVCRTLIKTKNEE
;
A
#
# COMPACT_ATOMS: atom_id res chain seq x y z
N MET A 1 -1.31 -4.61 26.93
CA MET A 1 -0.92 -4.60 25.50
C MET A 1 -2.10 -4.04 24.72
N LYS A 2 -1.92 -3.01 23.87
CA LYS A 2 -3.07 -2.46 23.11
C LYS A 2 -3.37 -3.41 21.95
N HIS A 3 -4.64 -3.62 21.58
CA HIS A 3 -5.03 -4.54 20.50
C HIS A 3 -4.27 -4.31 19.18
N ARG A 4 -3.89 -3.05 18.90
CA ARG A 4 -3.07 -2.67 17.74
C ARG A 4 -1.67 -3.32 17.74
N ASP A 5 -1.09 -3.58 18.90
CA ASP A 5 0.26 -4.15 18.99
C ASP A 5 0.22 -5.67 18.65
N GLN A 6 -0.92 -6.34 18.88
CA GLN A 6 -1.12 -7.76 18.57
C GLN A 6 -1.19 -8.02 17.07
N ILE A 7 -1.95 -7.20 16.33
CA ILE A 7 -2.13 -7.42 14.89
C ILE A 7 -0.82 -7.19 14.11
N VAL A 8 0.02 -6.23 14.54
CA VAL A 8 1.32 -6.00 13.90
C VAL A 8 2.26 -7.20 14.07
N ASP A 9 2.30 -7.81 15.26
CA ASP A 9 3.10 -9.01 15.52
C ASP A 9 2.64 -10.18 14.62
N VAL A 10 1.32 -10.41 14.52
CA VAL A 10 0.75 -11.43 13.63
C VAL A 10 1.15 -11.19 12.17
N PHE A 11 0.98 -9.97 11.65
CA PHE A 11 1.37 -9.65 10.27
C PHE A 11 2.87 -9.89 10.03
N SER A 12 3.71 -9.56 11.00
CA SER A 12 5.17 -9.68 10.86
C SER A 12 5.69 -11.11 10.91
N ARG A 13 4.91 -12.06 11.45
CA ARG A 13 5.30 -13.48 11.57
C ARG A 13 4.93 -14.32 10.36
N ILE A 14 3.97 -13.87 9.55
CA ILE A 14 3.54 -14.58 8.34
C ILE A 14 4.54 -14.27 7.22
N THR A 15 5.38 -15.25 6.86
CA THR A 15 6.40 -15.11 5.81
C THR A 15 6.01 -15.76 4.49
N ASP A 16 4.96 -16.59 4.49
CA ASP A 16 4.42 -17.22 3.27
C ASP A 16 3.36 -16.31 2.62
N PRO A 17 3.54 -15.88 1.35
CA PRO A 17 2.56 -15.05 0.65
C PRO A 17 1.17 -15.69 0.53
N VAL A 18 1.09 -17.02 0.37
CA VAL A 18 -0.21 -17.72 0.23
C VAL A 18 -0.97 -17.69 1.55
N GLN A 19 -0.28 -17.91 2.66
CA GLN A 19 -0.86 -17.75 3.99
C GLN A 19 -1.32 -16.31 4.26
N MET A 20 -0.53 -15.30 3.87
CA MET A 20 -0.91 -13.90 4.04
C MET A 20 -2.15 -13.53 3.24
N ASP A 21 -2.26 -13.99 1.99
CA ASP A 21 -3.43 -13.72 1.15
C ASP A 21 -4.72 -14.29 1.76
N ARG A 22 -4.67 -15.54 2.24
CA ARG A 22 -5.81 -16.17 2.95
C ARG A 22 -6.20 -15.38 4.20
N PHE A 23 -5.22 -15.04 5.03
CA PHE A 23 -5.44 -14.27 6.25
C PHE A 23 -6.13 -12.93 5.94
N LEU A 24 -5.61 -12.16 4.98
CA LEU A 24 -6.25 -10.91 4.54
C LEU A 24 -7.65 -11.15 3.96
N GLY A 25 -7.86 -12.29 3.29
CA GLY A 25 -9.14 -12.75 2.79
C GLY A 25 -10.20 -12.96 3.87
N GLU A 26 -9.79 -13.43 5.04
CA GLU A 26 -10.65 -13.72 6.20
C GLU A 26 -10.99 -12.46 7.02
N ILE A 27 -10.03 -11.54 7.19
CA ILE A 27 -10.19 -10.38 8.08
C ILE A 27 -10.62 -9.08 7.39
N LEU A 28 -10.46 -8.99 6.07
CA LEU A 28 -10.86 -7.83 5.28
C LEU A 28 -11.97 -8.20 4.30
N THR A 29 -12.86 -7.26 4.03
CA THR A 29 -13.80 -7.37 2.91
C THR A 29 -13.08 -7.31 1.56
N GLU A 30 -13.73 -7.78 0.51
CA GLU A 30 -13.20 -7.67 -0.86
C GLU A 30 -12.91 -6.22 -1.26
N ALA A 31 -13.80 -5.30 -0.90
CA ALA A 31 -13.63 -3.87 -1.17
C ALA A 31 -12.40 -3.29 -0.44
N GLU A 32 -12.17 -3.66 0.81
CA GLU A 32 -11.00 -3.21 1.57
C GLU A 32 -9.69 -3.76 1.00
N ARG A 33 -9.67 -5.04 0.58
CA ARG A 33 -8.50 -5.62 -0.09
C ARG A 33 -8.21 -4.92 -1.42
N HIS A 34 -9.26 -4.64 -2.20
CA HIS A 34 -9.13 -3.89 -3.45
C HIS A 34 -8.58 -2.49 -3.20
N ASP A 35 -9.13 -1.75 -2.23
CA ASP A 35 -8.66 -0.41 -1.90
C ASP A 35 -7.21 -0.40 -1.37
N LEU A 36 -6.82 -1.42 -0.59
CA LEU A 36 -5.45 -1.59 -0.12
C LEU A 36 -4.48 -1.80 -1.28
N ALA A 37 -4.81 -2.71 -2.19
CA ALA A 37 -4.00 -2.99 -3.38
C ALA A 37 -3.91 -1.78 -4.32
N LEU A 38 -5.03 -1.10 -4.55
CA LEU A 38 -5.10 0.12 -5.35
C LEU A 38 -4.24 1.24 -4.76
N ARG A 39 -4.26 1.37 -3.43
CA ARG A 39 -3.43 2.34 -2.72
C ARG A 39 -1.95 2.01 -2.80
N TRP A 40 -1.57 0.74 -2.78
CA TRP A 40 -0.19 0.36 -3.02
C TRP A 40 0.22 0.69 -4.45
N LYS A 41 -0.60 0.30 -5.43
CA LYS A 41 -0.31 0.52 -6.85
C LYS A 41 -0.14 1.98 -7.22
N LEU A 42 -1.01 2.85 -6.72
CA LEU A 42 -0.89 4.29 -6.97
C LEU A 42 0.40 4.86 -6.40
N MET A 43 0.88 4.36 -5.25
CA MET A 43 2.15 4.81 -4.66
C MET A 43 3.36 4.33 -5.47
N GLU A 44 3.35 3.10 -5.97
CA GLU A 44 4.39 2.60 -6.89
C GLU A 44 4.50 3.50 -8.13
N MET A 45 3.35 3.85 -8.73
CA MET A 45 3.30 4.70 -9.92
C MET A 45 3.79 6.13 -9.67
N LEU A 46 3.47 6.69 -8.50
CA LEU A 46 3.96 8.01 -8.11
C LEU A 46 5.48 7.99 -7.88
N GLU A 47 6.02 6.96 -7.24
CA GLU A 47 7.48 6.84 -7.03
C GLU A 47 8.22 6.59 -8.35
N SER A 48 7.58 5.94 -9.33
CA SER A 48 8.12 5.79 -10.68
C SER A 48 8.08 7.07 -11.53
N GLY A 49 7.70 8.21 -10.95
CA GLY A 49 7.75 9.52 -11.60
C GLY A 49 6.46 9.94 -12.33
N MET A 50 5.39 9.13 -12.33
CA MET A 50 4.12 9.57 -12.92
C MET A 50 3.49 10.70 -12.10
N SER A 51 2.89 11.67 -12.78
CA SER A 51 2.13 12.73 -12.14
C SER A 51 0.84 12.19 -11.52
N GLN A 52 0.33 12.88 -10.50
CA GLN A 52 -0.94 12.48 -9.87
C GLN A 52 -2.11 12.44 -10.86
N ARG A 53 -2.10 13.28 -11.91
CA ARG A 53 -3.14 13.30 -12.94
C ARG A 53 -3.08 12.07 -13.84
N GLU A 54 -1.88 11.65 -14.24
CA GLU A 54 -1.70 10.41 -15.02
C GLU A 54 -2.11 9.19 -14.22
N VAL A 55 -1.74 9.13 -12.94
CA VAL A 55 -2.15 8.06 -12.03
C VAL A 55 -3.68 8.02 -11.88
N ALA A 56 -4.33 9.18 -11.73
CA ALA A 56 -5.80 9.28 -11.66
C ALA A 56 -6.48 8.72 -12.90
N ALA A 57 -6.02 9.14 -14.08
CA ALA A 57 -6.57 8.69 -15.36
C ALA A 57 -6.36 7.18 -15.54
N LYS A 58 -5.17 6.67 -15.26
CA LYS A 58 -4.81 5.27 -15.49
C LYS A 58 -5.50 4.29 -14.52
N LEU A 59 -5.73 4.72 -13.28
CA LEU A 59 -6.41 3.90 -12.26
C LEU A 59 -7.92 4.18 -12.16
N GLY A 60 -8.45 5.14 -12.93
CA GLY A 60 -9.87 5.49 -12.87
C GLY A 60 -10.31 6.05 -11.50
N ILE A 61 -9.42 6.72 -10.78
CA ILE A 61 -9.69 7.25 -9.44
C ILE A 61 -9.66 8.77 -9.39
N SER A 62 -10.39 9.35 -8.43
CA SER A 62 -10.36 10.80 -8.21
C SER A 62 -8.99 11.27 -7.74
N LEU A 63 -8.60 12.48 -8.13
CA LEU A 63 -7.34 13.10 -7.69
C LEU A 63 -7.25 13.16 -6.14
N CYS A 64 -8.39 13.34 -5.47
CA CYS A 64 -8.49 13.32 -4.01
C CYS A 64 -7.93 12.02 -3.40
N LYS A 65 -8.26 10.85 -3.99
CA LYS A 65 -7.76 9.53 -3.54
C LYS A 65 -6.23 9.41 -3.62
N ILE A 66 -5.57 10.20 -4.47
CA ILE A 66 -4.11 10.14 -4.69
C ILE A 66 -3.35 11.06 -3.73
N THR A 67 -3.94 12.19 -3.35
CA THR A 67 -3.26 13.22 -2.54
C THR A 67 -2.64 12.67 -1.26
N ARG A 68 -3.30 11.74 -0.58
CA ARG A 68 -2.80 11.13 0.66
C ARG A 68 -1.57 10.25 0.40
N GLY A 69 -1.58 9.44 -0.65
CA GLY A 69 -0.42 8.63 -1.06
C GLY A 69 0.78 9.50 -1.42
N SER A 70 0.57 10.57 -2.21
CA SER A 70 1.64 11.51 -2.55
C SER A 70 2.27 12.18 -1.33
N ARG A 71 1.47 12.57 -0.32
CA ARG A 71 1.99 13.14 0.93
C ARG A 71 2.81 12.13 1.74
N VAL A 72 2.44 10.85 1.73
CA VAL A 72 3.22 9.80 2.39
C VAL A 72 4.59 9.64 1.72
N LEU A 73 4.66 9.59 0.39
CA LEU A 73 5.92 9.43 -0.34
C LEU A 73 6.87 10.64 -0.22
N LYS A 74 6.34 11.85 0.00
CA LYS A 74 7.19 13.04 0.25
C LYS A 74 7.97 12.96 1.56
N LYS A 75 7.55 12.14 2.53
CA LYS A 75 8.25 11.99 3.80
C LYS A 75 9.47 11.10 3.63
N ARG A 76 10.66 11.61 4.00
CA ARG A 76 11.92 10.83 3.91
C ARG A 76 11.92 9.57 4.78
N SER A 77 11.26 9.61 5.95
CA SER A 77 11.09 8.49 6.88
C SER A 77 9.88 7.59 6.56
N SER A 78 9.30 7.70 5.37
CA SER A 78 8.16 6.88 4.97
C SER A 78 8.58 5.44 4.72
N VAL A 79 8.08 4.53 5.55
CA VAL A 79 8.24 3.07 5.34
C VAL A 79 7.77 2.67 3.95
N CYS A 80 6.63 3.19 3.48
CA CYS A 80 6.12 2.87 2.15
C CYS A 80 7.10 3.28 1.05
N ARG A 81 7.74 4.45 1.17
CA ARG A 81 8.72 4.91 0.17
C ARG A 81 9.93 3.99 0.14
N THR A 82 10.47 3.63 1.31
CA THR A 82 11.61 2.73 1.42
C THR A 82 11.31 1.37 0.79
N LEU A 83 10.19 0.74 1.15
CA LEU A 83 9.80 -0.58 0.63
C LEU A 83 9.59 -0.57 -0.88
N ILE A 84 8.97 0.47 -1.44
CA ILE A 84 8.77 0.58 -2.90
C ILE A 84 10.12 0.71 -3.62
N LYS A 85 11.07 1.45 -3.05
CA LYS A 85 12.40 1.58 -3.64
C LYS A 85 13.17 0.27 -3.62
N THR A 86 13.21 -0.43 -2.48
CA THR A 86 13.88 -1.72 -2.35
C THR A 86 13.33 -2.74 -3.36
N LYS A 87 12.00 -2.81 -3.53
CA LYS A 87 11.37 -3.69 -4.52
C LYS A 87 11.76 -3.38 -5.97
N ASN A 88 12.06 -2.13 -6.30
CA ASN A 88 12.44 -1.73 -7.67
C ASN A 88 13.95 -1.92 -7.94
N GLU A 89 14.74 -2.21 -6.91
CA GLU A 89 16.18 -2.46 -7.00
C GLU A 89 16.51 -3.96 -7.12
N GLU A 90 15.50 -4.82 -6.94
CA GLU A 90 15.52 -6.29 -7.15
C GLU A 90 15.07 -6.66 -8.57
#